data_AF-A0A2V8UI93-F1
#
_entry.id   AF-A0A2V8UI93-F1
#
_cell.length_a   1.000
_cell.length_b   1.000
_cell.length_c   1.000
_cell.angle_alpha   90.00
_cell.angle_beta   90.00
_cell.angle_gamma   90.00
#
_symmetry.space_group_name_H-M   'P 1'
#
loop_
_entity.id
_entity.type
_entity.pdbx_description
1 polymer ?
#
loop_
_entity_poly.entity_id
_entity_poly.type
_entity_poly.pdbx_seq_one_letter_code
_entity_poly.pdbx_strand_id
1 'polypeptide(L)'
;MFNLYVGNISFQTTESELEAAFAAYGAVERVHIARDPASGQPRAFGFVEMKDREEALNAISKMNGHELHGRAINVYEAEPKQERANGNGFGREGGTQRASV
;
A
#
# COMPACT_ATOMS: atom_id res chain seq x y z
N MET A 1 7.65 -6.57 5.03
CA MET A 1 7.06 -5.40 4.36
C MET A 1 5.60 -5.29 4.76
N PHE A 2 5.19 -4.12 5.26
CA PHE A 2 3.85 -3.80 5.69
C PHE A 2 3.31 -2.63 4.90
N ASN A 3 2.14 -2.76 4.30
CA ASN A 3 1.58 -1.74 3.43
C ASN A 3 0.59 -0.88 4.19
N LEU A 4 0.72 0.43 4.04
CA LEU A 4 -0.13 1.44 4.64
C LEU A 4 -0.84 2.21 3.54
N TYR A 5 -2.15 2.40 3.69
CA TYR A 5 -2.95 3.24 2.82
C TYR A 5 -3.09 4.62 3.45
N VAL A 6 -2.85 5.67 2.66
CA VAL A 6 -2.97 7.06 3.06
C VAL A 6 -3.99 7.79 2.18
N GLY A 7 -5.18 8.03 2.72
CA GLY A 7 -6.28 8.72 2.06
C GLY A 7 -6.40 10.19 2.46
N ASN A 8 -7.19 10.94 1.67
CA ASN A 8 -7.48 12.36 1.91
C ASN A 8 -6.25 13.28 1.92
N ILE A 9 -5.20 12.91 1.19
CA ILE A 9 -4.01 13.75 1.06
C ILE A 9 -4.27 14.93 0.13
N SER A 10 -3.55 16.03 0.39
CA SER A 10 -3.55 17.19 -0.49
C SER A 10 -2.81 16.86 -1.79
N PHE A 11 -3.24 17.47 -2.89
CA PHE A 11 -2.59 17.35 -4.20
C PHE A 11 -1.23 18.07 -4.24
N GLN A 12 -0.96 18.93 -3.25
CA GLN A 12 0.33 19.57 -3.03
C GLN A 12 1.34 18.63 -2.36
N THR A 13 0.85 17.59 -1.67
CA THR A 13 1.71 16.62 -0.98
C THR A 13 2.46 15.76 -1.99
N THR A 14 3.74 15.56 -1.73
CA THR A 14 4.64 14.75 -2.56
C THR A 14 5.04 13.45 -1.86
N GLU A 15 5.53 12.49 -2.62
CA GLU A 15 6.01 11.20 -2.10
C GLU A 15 7.13 11.39 -1.08
N SER A 16 8.05 12.33 -1.32
CA SER A 16 9.13 12.65 -0.38
C SER A 16 8.64 13.24 0.95
N GLU A 17 7.56 14.04 0.94
CA GLU A 17 6.99 14.54 2.20
C GLU A 17 6.31 13.43 3.00
N LEU A 18 5.60 12.53 2.30
CA LEU A 18 5.04 11.32 2.91
C LEU A 18 6.16 10.43 3.47
N GLU A 19 7.20 10.17 2.69
CA GLU A 19 8.35 9.38 3.14
C GLU A 19 8.97 10.00 4.40
N ALA A 20 9.28 11.29 4.40
CA ALA A 20 9.86 11.97 5.55
C ALA A 20 8.94 11.93 6.78
N ALA A 21 7.64 12.09 6.60
CA ALA A 21 6.67 12.05 7.69
C ALA A 21 6.56 10.65 8.32
N PHE A 22 6.62 9.60 7.51
CA PHE A 22 6.57 8.21 7.98
C PHE A 22 7.94 7.70 8.47
N ALA A 23 9.04 8.24 7.94
CA ALA A 23 10.41 7.92 8.34
C ALA A 23 10.72 8.27 9.80
N ALA A 24 9.97 9.20 10.39
CA ALA A 24 10.06 9.51 11.81
C ALA A 24 9.57 8.37 12.73
N TYR A 25 8.77 7.45 12.20
CA TYR A 25 8.16 6.34 12.95
C TYR A 25 8.73 4.97 12.59
N GLY A 26 9.42 4.85 11.46
CA GLY A 26 10.13 3.62 11.07
C GLY A 26 10.77 3.68 9.69
N ALA A 27 11.33 2.55 9.25
CA ALA A 27 11.97 2.46 7.93
C ALA A 27 10.94 2.31 6.80
N VAL A 28 10.88 3.32 5.92
CA VAL A 28 10.05 3.32 4.71
C VAL A 28 10.84 2.69 3.56
N GLU A 29 10.29 1.65 2.95
CA GLU A 29 10.87 0.96 1.78
C GLU A 29 10.37 1.58 0.47
N ARG A 30 9.09 1.97 0.42
CA ARG A 30 8.49 2.52 -0.79
C ARG A 30 7.35 3.48 -0.48
N VAL A 31 7.25 4.54 -1.26
CA VAL A 31 6.08 5.43 -1.26
C VAL A 31 5.54 5.53 -2.67
N HIS A 32 4.21 5.56 -2.79
CA HIS A 32 3.53 5.79 -4.06
C HIS A 32 2.31 6.68 -3.88
N ILE A 33 2.21 7.78 -4.62
CA ILE A 33 1.00 8.61 -4.65
C ILE A 33 0.24 8.41 -5.95
N ALA A 34 -1.02 8.02 -5.83
CA ALA A 34 -1.98 7.97 -6.93
C ALA A 34 -2.93 9.17 -6.85
N ARG A 35 -3.12 9.82 -8.00
CA ARG A 35 -4.02 10.97 -8.14
C ARG A 35 -5.17 10.53 -9.02
N ASP A 36 -6.40 10.65 -8.55
CA ASP A 36 -7.58 10.37 -9.37
C ASP A 36 -8.09 11.68 -9.98
N PRO A 37 -7.84 11.94 -11.28
CA PRO A 37 -8.38 13.10 -11.96
C PRO A 37 -9.89 12.98 -12.26
N ALA A 38 -10.48 11.78 -12.11
CA ALA A 38 -11.85 11.49 -12.52
C ALA A 38 -12.91 11.94 -11.50
N SER A 39 -12.57 12.02 -10.21
CA SER A 39 -13.54 12.30 -9.14
C SER A 39 -14.05 13.74 -9.07
N GLY A 40 -13.57 14.67 -9.93
CA GLY A 40 -14.00 16.08 -9.94
C GLY A 40 -13.70 16.87 -8.64
N GLN A 41 -13.17 16.18 -7.63
CA GLN A 41 -12.77 16.70 -6.35
C GLN A 41 -11.28 16.42 -6.22
N PRO A 42 -10.44 17.43 -5.96
CA PRO A 42 -9.01 17.24 -5.98
C PRO A 42 -8.65 16.42 -4.72
N ARG A 43 -8.50 15.12 -4.90
CA ARG A 43 -8.24 14.15 -3.84
C ARG A 43 -7.16 13.23 -4.37
N ALA A 44 -6.08 13.12 -3.61
CA ALA A 44 -5.04 12.14 -3.86
C ALA A 44 -5.10 11.07 -2.76
N PHE A 45 -4.56 9.91 -3.07
CA PHE A 45 -4.35 8.83 -2.12
C PHE A 45 -2.96 8.23 -2.36
N GLY A 46 -2.37 7.67 -1.33
CA GLY A 46 -1.03 7.11 -1.39
C GLY A 46 -0.93 5.77 -0.69
N PHE A 47 0.16 5.08 -0.98
CA PHE A 47 0.56 3.84 -0.36
C PHE A 47 1.98 3.99 0.16
N VAL A 48 2.22 3.54 1.39
CA VAL A 48 3.53 3.56 2.05
C VAL A 48 3.86 2.14 2.47
N GLU A 49 4.97 1.60 2.00
CA GLU A 49 5.49 0.31 2.41
C GLU A 49 6.55 0.51 3.49
N MET A 50 6.29 -0.05 4.66
CA MET A 50 7.16 -0.04 5.83
C MET A 50 7.90 -1.37 5.94
N LYS A 51 9.10 -1.35 6.52
CA LYS A 51 9.88 -2.56 6.76
C LYS A 51 9.24 -3.46 7.82
N ASP A 52 8.90 -2.89 8.97
CA ASP A 52 8.37 -3.60 10.13
C ASP A 52 6.88 -3.30 10.37
N ARG A 53 6.16 -4.29 10.93
CA ARG A 53 4.73 -4.18 11.24
C ARG A 53 4.49 -3.30 12.46
N GLU A 54 5.33 -3.42 13.49
CA GLU A 54 5.14 -2.66 14.74
C GLU A 54 5.30 -1.16 14.50
N GLU A 55 6.31 -0.78 13.73
CA GLU A 55 6.55 0.60 13.27
C GLU A 55 5.37 1.12 12.45
N ALA A 56 4.83 0.28 11.55
CA ALA A 56 3.71 0.64 10.69
C ALA A 56 2.42 0.90 11.48
N LEU A 57 2.11 0.06 12.48
CA LEU A 57 0.96 0.25 13.37
C LEU A 57 1.10 1.51 14.22
N ASN A 58 2.30 1.80 14.72
CA ASN A 58 2.56 3.03 15.45
C ASN A 58 2.37 4.26 14.54
N ALA A 59 2.90 4.21 13.31
CA ALA A 59 2.71 5.26 12.31
C ALA A 59 1.22 5.47 11.99
N ILE A 60 0.43 4.40 11.78
CA ILE A 60 -1.02 4.49 11.60
C ILE A 60 -1.65 5.23 12.77
N SER A 61 -1.38 4.81 14.01
CA SER A 61 -2.02 5.40 15.19
C SER A 61 -1.64 6.87 15.41
N LYS A 62 -0.46 7.31 14.96
CA LYS A 62 0.02 8.69 15.11
C LYS A 62 -0.37 9.60 13.94
N MET A 63 -0.38 9.07 12.72
CA MET A 63 -0.62 9.82 11.49
C MET A 63 -2.08 9.80 11.05
N ASN A 64 -2.89 8.83 11.50
CA ASN A 64 -4.31 8.81 11.19
C ASN A 64 -5.04 9.99 11.85
N GLY A 65 -5.67 10.83 11.02
CA GLY A 65 -6.29 12.09 11.44
C GLY A 65 -5.32 13.26 11.56
N HIS A 66 -4.04 13.08 11.22
CA HIS A 66 -3.06 14.16 11.27
C HIS A 66 -3.32 15.20 10.19
N GLU A 67 -3.16 16.48 10.52
CA GLU A 67 -3.40 17.56 9.57
C GLU A 67 -2.16 17.83 8.72
N LEU A 68 -2.24 17.49 7.43
CA LEU A 68 -1.18 17.69 6.44
C LEU A 68 -1.69 18.65 5.36
N HIS A 69 -0.99 19.77 5.14
CA HIS A 69 -1.40 20.81 4.19
C HIS A 69 -2.87 21.28 4.39
N GLY A 70 -3.29 21.42 5.65
CA GLY A 70 -4.65 21.83 6.01
C GLY A 70 -5.73 20.77 5.77
N ARG A 71 -5.34 19.49 5.64
CA ARG A 71 -6.25 18.35 5.48
C ARG A 71 -5.90 17.22 6.43
N ALA A 72 -6.90 16.73 7.16
CA ALA A 72 -6.75 15.54 7.99
C ALA A 72 -6.54 14.30 7.10
N ILE A 73 -5.33 13.75 7.07
CA ILE A 73 -5.04 12.52 6.33
C ILE A 73 -5.63 11.32 7.07
N ASN A 74 -6.00 10.29 6.33
CA ASN A 74 -6.47 9.05 6.92
C ASN A 74 -5.45 7.95 6.63
N VAL A 75 -4.98 7.28 7.67
CA VAL A 75 -3.96 6.23 7.54
C VAL A 75 -4.55 4.93 8.04
N TYR A 76 -4.47 3.90 7.21
CA TYR A 76 -4.97 2.57 7.54
C TYR A 76 -3.96 1.50 7.16
N GLU A 77 -4.07 0.34 7.78
CA GLU A 77 -3.43 -0.88 7.28
C GLU A 77 -3.99 -1.14 5.88
N ALA A 78 -3.14 -1.06 4.86
CA ALA A 78 -3.55 -1.49 3.53
C ALA A 78 -3.64 -3.01 3.59
N GLU A 79 -4.78 -3.57 3.16
CA GLU A 79 -4.83 -4.99 2.93
C GLU A 79 -3.67 -5.34 1.99
N PRO A 80 -2.81 -6.31 2.37
CA PRO A 80 -1.78 -6.77 1.47
C PRO A 80 -2.53 -7.19 0.23
N LYS A 81 -2.31 -6.47 -0.87
CA LYS A 81 -2.73 -6.96 -2.17
C LYS A 81 -2.10 -8.33 -2.22
N GLN A 82 -2.91 -9.39 -2.12
CA GLN A 82 -2.47 -10.74 -2.37
C GLN A 82 -1.75 -10.63 -3.71
N GLU A 83 -0.43 -10.58 -3.63
CA GLU A 83 0.40 -10.75 -4.78
C GLU A 83 -0.06 -12.11 -5.24
N ARG A 84 -0.65 -12.15 -6.44
CA ARG A 84 -0.93 -13.38 -7.14
C ARG A 84 0.44 -14.01 -7.38
N ALA A 85 0.97 -14.64 -6.34
CA ALA A 85 2.09 -15.51 -6.40
C ALA A 85 1.63 -16.65 -7.32
N ASN A 86 2.12 -16.60 -8.55
CA ASN A 86 2.27 -17.76 -9.43
C ASN A 86 1.00 -18.28 -10.12
N GLY A 87 0.53 -17.52 -11.11
CA GLY A 87 -0.25 -18.06 -12.23
C GLY A 87 0.63 -18.47 -13.41
N ASN A 88 1.80 -19.08 -13.18
CA ASN A 88 2.67 -19.60 -14.24
C ASN A 88 3.27 -20.94 -13.81
N GLY A 89 2.45 -21.99 -13.90
CA GLY A 89 2.87 -23.39 -13.78
C GLY A 89 2.41 -24.17 -15.00
N PHE A 90 3.14 -24.03 -16.11
CA PHE A 90 3.09 -24.97 -17.21
C PHE A 90 3.66 -26.31 -16.73
N GLY A 91 2.79 -27.22 -16.27
CA GLY A 91 3.08 -28.64 -16.15
C GLY A 91 2.55 -29.38 -17.38
N ARG A 92 3.36 -29.44 -18.45
CA ARG A 92 3.27 -30.53 -19.44
C ARG A 92 3.91 -31.79 -18.83
N GLU A 93 3.55 -32.94 -19.42
CA GLU A 93 4.00 -34.32 -19.12
C GLU A 93 3.16 -35.01 -18.05
N GLY A 94 2.62 -36.21 -18.25
CA GLY A 94 2.81 -37.22 -19.28
C GLY A 94 1.96 -38.43 -18.86
N GLY A 95 1.47 -39.19 -19.83
CA GLY A 95 0.38 -40.15 -19.62
C GLY A 95 0.69 -41.35 -18.71
N THR A 96 -0.38 -42.01 -18.28
CA THR A 96 -0.43 -43.46 -18.15
C THR A 96 -1.86 -43.95 -18.31
N GLN A 97 -1.93 -45.01 -19.10
CA GLN A 97 -3.10 -45.74 -19.58
C GLN A 97 -3.74 -46.57 -18.44
N ARG A 98 -4.87 -47.24 -18.76
CA ARG A 98 -5.43 -48.49 -18.13
C ARG A 98 -6.39 -48.23 -16.95
N ALA A 99 -7.51 -48.93 -16.73
CA ALA A 99 -8.22 -50.00 -17.43
C ALA A 99 -9.67 -50.11 -16.85
N SER A 100 -10.55 -50.70 -17.65
CA SER A 100 -11.78 -51.46 -17.38
C SER A 100 -12.43 -51.49 -15.98
N VAL A 101 -13.75 -51.22 -15.97
CA VAL A 101 -14.77 -52.15 -15.46
C VAL A 101 -16.07 -51.94 -16.24
#